data_AF-A0A1I7NGC3-F1
#
_entry.id   AF-A0A1I7NGC3-F1
#
_cell.length_a   1.000
_cell.length_b   1.000
_cell.length_c   1.000
_cell.angle_alpha   90.00
_cell.angle_beta   90.00
_cell.angle_gamma   90.00
#
_symmetry.space_group_name_H-M   'P 1'
#
loop_
_entity.id
_entity.type
_entity.pdbx_description
1 polymer ?
#
loop_
_entity_poly.entity_id
_entity_poly.type
_entity_poly.pdbx_seq_one_letter_code
_entity_poly.pdbx_strand_id
1 'polypeptide(L)'
;MITHHSGRLTVDPMAAKAPGWSPYVAMGDNPILMFDPDGMWPHPIHIRSFVPFKTFGGGFGGDNRGYSLSLKVTSRLQHVFTVDPTARTFDAGNVWSNESSHPILGKGNATPNDRADIKNFTSSTDKNGNSTVSFTVDMAGSNPLTKRIGIPTPDIDVHTKFILTENEKAGTLKVNAVQTGDAFPSAETFIGDTKGNQLFIGVSPAIGNPYTSLEGDGSKKMMYADFIVIMDSKGVFKGVVVGSGKNAKTYSVSDWNKMMQSQPTTK
;
A
#
# COMPACT_ATOMS: atom_id res chain seq x y z
N MET A 1 21.73 -4.88 -10.52
CA MET A 1 21.58 -4.46 -9.12
C MET A 1 21.42 -2.95 -9.15
N ILE A 2 20.19 -2.46 -9.22
CA ILE A 2 19.90 -1.02 -9.20
C ILE A 2 19.67 -0.69 -7.73
N THR A 3 20.63 -0.04 -7.10
CA THR A 3 20.45 0.59 -5.80
C THR A 3 19.57 1.81 -6.00
N HIS A 4 18.31 1.74 -5.57
CA HIS A 4 17.48 2.92 -5.42
C HIS A 4 17.96 3.67 -4.17
N HIS A 5 18.42 4.90 -4.36
CA HIS A 5 18.87 5.75 -3.28
C HIS A 5 17.66 6.46 -2.65
N SER A 6 17.41 6.16 -1.38
CA SER A 6 16.61 6.96 -0.46
C SER A 6 17.25 8.35 -0.32
N GLY A 7 16.53 9.40 -0.67
CA GLY A 7 17.04 10.78 -0.61
C GLY A 7 16.06 11.73 0.04
N ARG A 8 16.48 12.45 1.09
CA ARG A 8 15.76 13.63 1.58
C ARG A 8 15.96 14.79 0.61
N LEU A 9 14.92 15.59 0.37
CA LEU A 9 14.98 16.79 -0.48
C LEU A 9 15.61 17.99 0.25
N THR A 10 15.83 17.88 1.56
CA THR A 10 16.42 18.90 2.42
C THR A 10 17.46 18.26 3.34
N VAL A 11 18.45 19.06 3.76
CA VAL A 11 19.50 18.63 4.69
C VAL A 11 18.87 18.20 6.01
N ASP A 12 19.27 17.03 6.52
CA ASP A 12 18.90 16.59 7.87
C ASP A 12 19.30 17.66 8.91
N PRO A 13 18.34 18.25 9.66
CA PRO A 13 18.62 19.23 10.72
C PRO A 13 19.59 18.73 11.80
N MET A 14 19.75 17.41 11.90
CA MET A 14 20.60 16.69 12.84
C MET A 14 21.80 16.00 12.18
N ALA A 15 22.07 16.27 10.89
CA ALA A 15 23.21 15.72 10.13
C ALA A 15 24.55 15.83 10.90
N ALA A 16 24.75 16.94 11.62
CA ALA A 16 25.95 17.19 12.40
C ALA A 16 26.16 16.20 13.57
N LYS A 17 25.13 15.48 13.99
CA LYS A 17 25.18 14.50 15.09
C LYS A 17 25.43 13.06 14.62
N ALA A 18 25.46 12.82 13.31
CA ALA A 18 25.78 11.52 12.71
C ALA A 18 26.96 11.63 11.72
N PRO A 19 28.17 11.98 12.20
CA PRO A 19 29.34 12.11 11.33
C PRO A 19 29.66 10.76 10.67
N GLY A 20 29.77 10.78 9.34
CA GLY A 20 30.01 9.60 8.51
C GLY A 20 28.80 9.12 7.71
N TRP A 21 27.63 9.72 7.93
CA TRP A 21 26.41 9.44 7.18
C TRP A 21 26.03 10.65 6.33
N SER A 22 25.52 10.41 5.12
CA SER A 22 25.11 11.49 4.23
C SER A 22 23.92 12.23 4.87
N PRO A 23 23.89 13.58 4.86
CA PRO A 23 22.79 14.39 5.40
C PRO A 23 21.45 14.18 4.68
N TYR A 24 21.45 13.35 3.62
CA TYR A 24 20.28 13.04 2.80
C TYR A 24 19.80 11.60 2.94
N VAL A 25 20.47 10.75 3.75
CA VAL A 25 20.05 9.35 3.95
C VAL A 25 18.87 9.30 4.92
N ALA A 26 17.76 8.71 4.47
CA ALA A 26 16.60 8.45 5.32
C ALA A 26 16.76 7.11 6.04
N MET A 27 16.51 7.09 7.36
CA MET A 27 16.47 5.86 8.18
C MET A 27 17.68 4.92 7.99
N GLY A 28 18.86 5.45 7.64
CA GLY A 28 20.06 4.64 7.42
C GLY A 28 19.96 3.54 6.37
N ASP A 29 19.12 3.75 5.35
CA ASP A 29 18.78 2.74 4.33
C ASP A 29 18.18 1.45 4.94
N ASN A 30 17.63 1.52 6.15
CA ASN A 30 16.95 0.41 6.82
C ASN A 30 15.63 0.86 7.49
N PRO A 31 14.62 1.21 6.68
CA PRO A 31 13.33 1.70 7.17
C PRO A 31 12.50 0.64 7.92
N ILE A 32 12.96 -0.61 7.94
CA ILE A 32 12.30 -1.70 8.66
C ILE A 32 12.74 -1.74 10.14
N LEU A 33 13.97 -1.29 10.44
CA LEU A 33 14.56 -1.39 11.80
C LEU A 33 14.97 -0.04 12.42
N MET A 34 15.11 1.03 11.64
CA MET A 34 15.59 2.32 12.12
C MET A 34 14.47 3.34 12.35
N PHE A 35 14.62 4.12 13.41
CA PHE A 35 13.67 5.12 13.91
C PHE A 35 14.26 6.54 13.73
N ASP A 36 13.46 7.47 13.20
CA ASP A 36 13.83 8.86 12.92
C ASP A 36 13.20 9.80 13.99
N PRO A 37 13.96 10.26 15.01
CA PRO A 37 13.38 10.91 16.19
C PRO A 37 12.99 12.39 15.98
N ASP A 38 13.25 12.97 14.81
CA ASP A 38 13.13 14.42 14.55
C ASP A 38 12.30 14.74 13.28
N GLY A 39 11.77 13.70 12.61
CA GLY A 39 10.93 13.76 11.40
C GLY A 39 9.94 12.60 11.41
N MET A 40 9.06 12.62 12.41
CA MET A 40 8.19 11.51 12.81
C MET A 40 6.87 11.59 12.01
N TRP A 41 6.30 10.57 11.35
CA TRP A 41 6.44 9.13 11.44
C TRP A 41 6.25 8.54 10.02
N PRO A 42 7.21 7.78 9.47
CA PRO A 42 7.02 7.14 8.18
C PRO A 42 5.94 6.06 8.31
N HIS A 43 4.84 6.23 7.60
CA HIS A 43 3.78 5.23 7.55
C HIS A 43 4.06 4.25 6.40
N PRO A 44 4.39 2.98 6.68
CA PRO A 44 4.45 1.97 5.62
C PRO A 44 3.05 1.71 5.09
N ILE A 45 2.89 1.80 3.78
CA ILE A 45 1.66 1.48 3.07
C ILE A 45 1.91 0.27 2.22
N HIS A 46 0.99 -0.68 2.31
CA HIS A 46 0.98 -1.90 1.53
C HIS A 46 -0.25 -1.89 0.63
N ILE A 47 -0.04 -2.10 -0.66
CA ILE A 47 -1.13 -2.36 -1.62
C ILE A 47 -0.86 -3.75 -2.19
N ARG A 48 -1.88 -4.62 -2.17
CA ARG A 48 -1.77 -6.00 -2.69
C ARG A 48 -2.96 -6.35 -3.56
N SER A 49 -2.68 -7.07 -4.64
CA SER A 49 -3.68 -7.76 -5.46
C SER A 49 -3.47 -9.27 -5.37
N PHE A 50 -4.51 -10.04 -5.06
CA PHE A 50 -4.43 -11.47 -4.77
C PHE A 50 -5.65 -12.23 -5.28
N VAL A 51 -5.44 -13.51 -5.61
CA VAL A 51 -6.51 -14.40 -6.07
C VAL A 51 -7.08 -15.16 -4.87
N PRO A 52 -8.36 -14.97 -4.50
CA PRO A 52 -8.91 -15.59 -3.28
C PRO A 52 -9.11 -17.10 -3.41
N PHE A 53 -9.05 -17.65 -4.63
CA PHE A 53 -9.28 -19.05 -4.93
C PHE A 53 -7.99 -19.88 -4.84
N LYS A 54 -8.13 -21.20 -4.69
CA LYS A 54 -7.02 -22.15 -4.85
C LYS A 54 -6.51 -22.20 -6.30
N THR A 55 -7.41 -22.11 -7.27
CA THR A 55 -7.08 -22.16 -8.70
C THR A 55 -7.95 -21.20 -9.48
N PHE A 56 -7.44 -20.65 -10.58
CA PHE A 56 -8.15 -19.72 -11.46
C PHE A 56 -7.67 -19.85 -12.91
N GLY A 57 -8.41 -19.25 -13.85
CA GLY A 57 -7.93 -19.00 -15.23
C GLY A 57 -7.35 -20.21 -15.97
N GLY A 58 -8.03 -21.36 -15.97
CA GLY A 58 -7.56 -22.54 -16.71
C GLY A 58 -6.54 -23.40 -15.96
N GLY A 59 -6.33 -23.15 -14.65
CA GLY A 59 -5.54 -24.02 -13.78
C GLY A 59 -4.38 -23.32 -13.07
N PHE A 60 -4.24 -22.00 -13.20
CA PHE A 60 -3.25 -21.26 -12.43
C PHE A 60 -3.54 -21.35 -10.94
N GLY A 61 -2.50 -21.51 -10.12
CA GLY A 61 -2.61 -21.49 -8.66
C GLY A 61 -2.90 -20.09 -8.15
N GLY A 62 -3.94 -19.94 -7.32
CA GLY A 62 -4.26 -18.69 -6.62
C GLY A 62 -3.70 -18.66 -5.20
N ASP A 63 -4.01 -17.60 -4.47
CA ASP A 63 -3.50 -17.34 -3.11
C ASP A 63 -4.35 -18.01 -2.02
N ASN A 64 -5.56 -18.49 -2.36
CA ASN A 64 -6.45 -19.27 -1.49
C ASN A 64 -6.65 -18.67 -0.08
N ARG A 65 -6.97 -17.37 -0.02
CA ARG A 65 -7.08 -16.64 1.24
C ARG A 65 -8.13 -15.55 1.19
N GLY A 66 -8.52 -15.07 2.38
CA GLY A 66 -9.24 -13.81 2.56
C GLY A 66 -8.32 -12.58 2.61
N TYR A 67 -8.92 -11.43 2.89
CA TYR A 67 -8.16 -10.23 3.23
C TYR A 67 -7.34 -10.45 4.52
N SER A 68 -6.14 -9.88 4.59
CA SER A 68 -5.21 -10.11 5.70
C SER A 68 -4.32 -8.90 5.97
N LEU A 69 -3.87 -8.74 7.21
CA LEU A 69 -2.81 -7.79 7.57
C LEU A 69 -1.47 -8.48 7.80
N SER A 70 -1.44 -9.81 7.73
CA SER A 70 -0.18 -10.55 7.85
C SER A 70 0.70 -10.24 6.65
N LEU A 71 1.95 -9.86 6.93
CA LEU A 71 2.98 -9.60 5.91
C LEU A 71 3.52 -10.88 5.27
N LYS A 72 3.09 -12.06 5.75
CA LYS A 72 3.57 -13.39 5.29
C LYS A 72 2.66 -14.06 4.26
N VAL A 73 1.54 -13.42 3.90
CA VAL A 73 0.60 -13.99 2.91
C VAL A 73 1.09 -13.75 1.48
N THR A 74 0.63 -14.56 0.55
CA THR A 74 0.98 -14.43 -0.86
C THR A 74 0.07 -13.42 -1.60
N SER A 75 0.57 -12.88 -2.69
CA SER A 75 -0.18 -12.03 -3.62
C SER A 75 0.33 -12.18 -5.05
N ARG A 76 -0.49 -11.79 -6.02
CA ARG A 76 -0.12 -11.74 -7.44
C ARG A 76 0.60 -10.45 -7.80
N LEU A 77 0.39 -9.40 -7.02
CA LEU A 77 1.13 -8.15 -7.07
C LEU A 77 1.12 -7.52 -5.68
N GLN A 78 2.23 -6.93 -5.26
CA GLN A 78 2.31 -6.13 -4.04
C GLN A 78 3.34 -5.03 -4.17
N HIS A 79 3.04 -3.88 -3.57
CA HIS A 79 3.96 -2.75 -3.43
C HIS A 79 3.94 -2.30 -1.97
N VAL A 80 5.13 -2.09 -1.44
CA VAL A 80 5.35 -1.57 -0.09
C VAL A 80 6.23 -0.35 -0.21
N PHE A 81 5.76 0.76 0.33
CA PHE A 81 6.42 2.06 0.29
C PHE A 81 6.12 2.79 1.61
N THR A 82 6.88 3.83 1.93
CA THR A 82 6.61 4.64 3.14
C THR A 82 6.32 6.07 2.77
N VAL A 83 5.38 6.69 3.49
CA VAL A 83 5.08 8.12 3.33
C VAL A 83 5.09 8.79 4.69
N ASP A 84 5.69 9.97 4.74
CA ASP A 84 5.67 10.82 5.91
C ASP A 84 5.02 12.16 5.54
N PRO A 85 3.77 12.39 5.97
CA PRO A 85 3.09 13.64 5.70
C PRO A 85 3.77 14.85 6.35
N THR A 86 4.32 14.69 7.56
CA THR A 86 4.93 15.76 8.34
C THR A 86 6.30 16.16 7.78
N ALA A 87 7.15 15.19 7.47
CA ALA A 87 8.42 15.41 6.77
C ALA A 87 8.23 15.74 5.28
N ARG A 88 7.03 15.46 4.73
CA ARG A 88 6.64 15.67 3.33
C ARG A 88 7.52 14.88 2.36
N THR A 89 7.85 13.65 2.75
CA THR A 89 8.70 12.74 2.00
C THR A 89 8.01 11.41 1.75
N PHE A 90 8.58 10.64 0.84
CA PHE A 90 8.24 9.24 0.66
C PHE A 90 9.49 8.44 0.30
N ASP A 91 9.45 7.14 0.58
CA ASP A 91 10.36 6.15 0.01
C ASP A 91 9.52 5.28 -0.93
N ALA A 92 9.93 5.17 -2.19
CA ALA A 92 9.23 4.40 -3.20
C ALA A 92 9.20 2.90 -2.90
N GLY A 93 10.11 2.39 -2.06
CA GLY A 93 10.12 1.00 -1.60
C GLY A 93 10.20 -0.03 -2.73
N ASN A 94 9.49 -1.16 -2.56
CA ASN A 94 9.64 -2.35 -3.41
C ASN A 94 8.31 -2.87 -3.94
N VAL A 95 8.30 -3.30 -5.20
CA VAL A 95 7.19 -3.98 -5.86
C VAL A 95 7.60 -5.40 -6.26
N TRP A 96 6.74 -6.38 -6.03
CA TRP A 96 6.98 -7.78 -6.40
C TRP A 96 5.69 -8.60 -6.43
N SER A 97 5.82 -9.87 -6.81
CA SER A 97 4.76 -10.88 -6.79
C SER A 97 5.30 -12.18 -6.21
N ASN A 98 4.41 -13.03 -5.69
CA ASN A 98 4.78 -14.40 -5.36
C ASN A 98 4.78 -15.28 -6.62
N GLU A 99 5.56 -16.37 -6.58
CA GLU A 99 5.66 -17.35 -7.68
C GLU A 99 4.28 -17.74 -8.24
N SER A 100 4.15 -17.69 -9.55
CA SER A 100 3.00 -18.21 -10.29
C SER A 100 3.19 -19.69 -10.56
N SER A 101 2.10 -20.46 -10.54
CA SER A 101 2.13 -21.90 -10.78
C SER A 101 0.98 -22.36 -11.68
N HIS A 102 1.22 -23.42 -12.46
CA HIS A 102 0.24 -24.09 -13.31
C HIS A 102 0.62 -25.57 -13.47
N PRO A 103 -0.33 -26.52 -13.45
CA PRO A 103 -0.03 -27.96 -13.56
C PRO A 103 0.81 -28.34 -14.79
N ILE A 104 0.55 -27.68 -15.92
CA ILE A 104 1.24 -27.95 -17.20
C ILE A 104 2.45 -27.02 -17.44
N LEU A 105 2.35 -25.74 -17.04
CA LEU A 105 3.38 -24.73 -17.37
C LEU A 105 4.46 -24.64 -16.28
N GLY A 106 4.32 -25.40 -15.20
CA GLY A 106 5.22 -25.40 -14.06
C GLY A 106 5.10 -24.12 -13.24
N LYS A 107 6.26 -23.55 -12.87
CA LYS A 107 6.38 -22.43 -11.94
C LYS A 107 7.23 -21.29 -12.52
N GLY A 108 6.94 -20.06 -12.12
CA GLY A 108 7.70 -18.90 -12.57
C GLY A 108 7.47 -17.64 -11.75
N ASN A 109 8.51 -16.83 -11.61
CA ASN A 109 8.46 -15.53 -10.95
C ASN A 109 8.28 -14.41 -11.99
N ALA A 110 7.51 -13.38 -11.66
CA ALA A 110 7.25 -12.28 -12.58
C ALA A 110 8.43 -11.30 -12.68
N THR A 111 9.37 -11.32 -11.74
CA THR A 111 10.53 -10.41 -11.71
C THR A 111 11.36 -10.51 -13.01
N PRO A 112 11.68 -9.38 -13.68
CA PRO A 112 11.52 -7.98 -13.24
C PRO A 112 10.27 -7.26 -13.82
N ASN A 113 9.23 -7.96 -14.26
CA ASN A 113 8.09 -7.34 -14.95
C ASN A 113 7.10 -6.61 -14.03
N ASP A 114 7.12 -6.90 -12.73
CA ASP A 114 6.32 -6.17 -11.75
C ASP A 114 6.86 -4.75 -11.62
N ARG A 115 5.98 -3.76 -11.72
CA ARG A 115 6.34 -2.35 -11.69
C ARG A 115 5.38 -1.56 -10.83
N ALA A 116 5.89 -0.53 -10.18
CA ALA A 116 5.10 0.46 -9.48
C ALA A 116 5.77 1.82 -9.59
N ASP A 117 4.96 2.88 -9.61
CA ASP A 117 5.42 4.26 -9.63
C ASP A 117 4.60 5.12 -8.67
N ILE A 118 5.27 6.05 -8.00
CA ILE A 118 4.64 7.07 -7.15
C ILE A 118 4.78 8.41 -7.84
N LYS A 119 3.65 8.98 -8.26
CA LYS A 119 3.60 10.18 -9.08
C LYS A 119 2.70 11.26 -8.47
N ASN A 120 2.84 12.47 -9.00
CA ASN A 120 2.05 13.64 -8.62
C ASN A 120 2.11 13.96 -7.11
N PHE A 121 3.26 13.69 -6.48
CA PHE A 121 3.46 13.97 -5.06
C PHE A 121 3.43 15.48 -4.83
N THR A 122 2.52 15.91 -3.97
CA THR A 122 2.39 17.31 -3.54
C THR A 122 2.23 17.34 -2.03
N SER A 123 2.70 18.42 -1.40
CA SER A 123 2.63 18.58 0.04
C SER A 123 2.28 20.01 0.45
N SER A 124 1.62 20.16 1.59
CA SER A 124 1.27 21.45 2.18
C SER A 124 1.16 21.35 3.69
N THR A 125 1.33 22.48 4.39
CA THR A 125 1.03 22.59 5.82
C THR A 125 0.16 23.80 6.07
N ASP A 126 -0.84 23.67 6.93
CA ASP A 126 -1.70 24.77 7.34
C ASP A 126 -1.31 25.36 8.71
N LYS A 127 -1.94 26.49 9.05
CA LYS A 127 -1.73 27.18 10.34
C LYS A 127 -2.19 26.37 11.57
N ASN A 128 -2.99 25.33 11.39
CA ASN A 128 -3.50 24.48 12.46
C ASN A 128 -2.55 23.30 12.75
N GLY A 129 -1.42 23.22 12.04
CA GLY A 129 -0.44 22.14 12.16
C GLY A 129 -0.82 20.89 11.38
N ASN A 130 -1.75 20.97 10.43
CA ASN A 130 -2.03 19.86 9.54
C ASN A 130 -0.97 19.82 8.44
N SER A 131 -0.27 18.70 8.30
CA SER A 131 0.63 18.42 7.17
C SER A 131 -0.04 17.44 6.23
N THR A 132 -0.31 17.88 5.01
CA THR A 132 -1.02 17.09 4.00
C THR A 132 -0.09 16.71 2.86
N VAL A 133 -0.14 15.45 2.45
CA VAL A 133 0.47 14.95 1.22
C VAL A 133 -0.59 14.31 0.32
N SER A 134 -0.45 14.51 -0.99
CA SER A 134 -1.30 13.89 -2.00
C SER A 134 -0.43 13.30 -3.09
N PHE A 135 -0.71 12.06 -3.48
CA PHE A 135 0.07 11.32 -4.47
C PHE A 135 -0.78 10.22 -5.11
N THR A 136 -0.29 9.67 -6.22
CA THR A 136 -0.90 8.52 -6.91
C THR A 136 0.13 7.40 -6.98
N VAL A 137 -0.30 6.19 -6.68
CA VAL A 137 0.48 4.96 -6.85
C VAL A 137 -0.14 4.15 -7.97
N ASP A 138 0.63 3.90 -9.03
CA ASP A 138 0.26 2.96 -10.08
C ASP A 138 1.10 1.71 -9.92
N MET A 139 0.48 0.54 -10.04
CA MET A 139 1.19 -0.72 -10.09
C MET A 139 0.61 -1.64 -11.14
N ALA A 140 1.50 -2.43 -11.75
CA ALA A 140 1.16 -3.37 -12.78
C ALA A 140 2.00 -4.64 -12.65
N GLY A 141 1.37 -5.81 -12.87
CA GLY A 141 2.01 -7.12 -12.76
C GLY A 141 1.59 -8.09 -13.84
N SER A 142 2.55 -8.70 -14.52
CA SER A 142 2.31 -9.61 -15.65
C SER A 142 2.45 -11.08 -15.24
N ASN A 143 1.64 -11.99 -15.80
CA ASN A 143 1.85 -13.42 -15.57
C ASN A 143 3.12 -13.93 -16.31
N PRO A 144 4.14 -14.45 -15.61
CA PRO A 144 5.38 -14.91 -16.25
C PRO A 144 5.21 -16.20 -17.06
N LEU A 145 4.21 -17.01 -16.76
CA LEU A 145 4.06 -18.34 -17.38
C LEU A 145 3.43 -18.27 -18.77
N THR A 146 2.54 -17.31 -19.01
CA THR A 146 1.89 -17.14 -20.31
C THR A 146 2.83 -16.53 -21.35
N LYS A 147 3.72 -15.63 -20.92
CA LYS A 147 4.83 -15.12 -21.73
C LYS A 147 5.73 -16.24 -22.27
N ARG A 148 6.02 -17.27 -21.45
CA ARG A 148 6.88 -18.41 -21.86
C ARG A 148 6.32 -19.24 -23.02
N ILE A 149 5.00 -19.23 -23.18
CA ILE A 149 4.29 -19.97 -24.24
C ILE A 149 3.73 -19.04 -25.33
N GLY A 150 4.14 -17.77 -25.33
CA GLY A 150 3.73 -16.79 -26.36
C GLY A 150 2.27 -16.37 -26.29
N ILE A 151 1.57 -16.59 -25.17
CA ILE A 151 0.20 -16.13 -24.97
C ILE A 151 0.26 -14.75 -24.30
N PRO A 152 -0.17 -13.66 -24.97
CA PRO A 152 -0.28 -12.36 -24.32
C PRO A 152 -1.37 -12.45 -23.25
N THR A 153 -1.00 -12.18 -22.01
CA THR A 153 -1.95 -11.97 -20.92
C THR A 153 -1.79 -10.53 -20.48
N PRO A 154 -2.88 -9.77 -20.38
CA PRO A 154 -2.82 -8.43 -19.85
C PRO A 154 -2.26 -8.42 -18.42
N ASP A 155 -1.76 -7.26 -18.02
CA ASP A 155 -1.27 -7.08 -16.66
C ASP A 155 -2.47 -6.99 -15.69
N ILE A 156 -2.17 -7.13 -14.40
CA ILE A 156 -3.07 -6.69 -13.33
C ILE A 156 -2.69 -5.25 -13.04
N ASP A 157 -3.60 -4.31 -13.29
CA ASP A 157 -3.38 -2.89 -13.06
C ASP A 157 -4.17 -2.39 -11.84
N VAL A 158 -3.48 -1.68 -10.94
CA VAL A 158 -4.06 -1.06 -9.75
C VAL A 158 -3.52 0.36 -9.57
N HIS A 159 -4.44 1.33 -9.50
CA HIS A 159 -4.16 2.75 -9.30
C HIS A 159 -4.77 3.21 -7.99
N THR A 160 -3.98 3.78 -7.10
CA THR A 160 -4.49 4.30 -5.82
C THR A 160 -4.06 5.75 -5.63
N LYS A 161 -5.04 6.64 -5.55
CA LYS A 161 -4.83 8.03 -5.17
C LYS A 161 -4.99 8.18 -3.67
N PHE A 162 -3.99 8.75 -3.02
CA PHE A 162 -4.00 9.05 -1.59
C PHE A 162 -4.02 10.55 -1.33
N ILE A 163 -4.72 10.93 -0.27
CA ILE A 163 -4.52 12.20 0.43
C ILE A 163 -4.41 11.84 1.91
N LEU A 164 -3.25 12.10 2.49
CA LEU A 164 -2.97 11.85 3.90
C LEU A 164 -2.74 13.18 4.58
N THR A 165 -3.45 13.43 5.69
CA THR A 165 -3.28 14.65 6.48
C THR A 165 -2.96 14.27 7.92
N GLU A 166 -1.73 14.52 8.34
CA GLU A 166 -1.29 14.28 9.71
C GLU A 166 -1.35 15.56 10.54
N ASN A 167 -1.76 15.43 11.79
CA ASN A 167 -1.66 16.46 12.81
C ASN A 167 -1.13 15.84 14.10
N GLU A 168 0.18 15.98 14.32
CA GLU A 168 0.85 15.38 15.48
C GLU A 168 0.33 15.93 16.81
N LYS A 169 0.00 17.23 16.86
CA LYS A 169 -0.54 17.87 18.07
C LYS A 169 -1.91 17.33 18.44
N ALA A 170 -2.74 17.06 17.44
CA ALA A 170 -4.06 16.46 17.62
C ALA A 170 -3.98 14.92 17.77
N GLY A 171 -2.84 14.30 17.45
CA GLY A 171 -2.69 12.85 17.42
C GLY A 171 -3.56 12.20 16.36
N THR A 172 -3.65 12.79 15.16
CA THR A 172 -4.54 12.28 14.10
C THR A 172 -3.86 12.14 12.75
N LEU A 173 -4.29 11.13 11.99
CA LEU A 173 -3.96 10.94 10.59
C LEU A 173 -5.26 10.74 9.80
N LYS A 174 -5.67 11.75 9.03
CA LYS A 174 -6.78 11.61 8.09
C LYS A 174 -6.30 10.84 6.86
N VAL A 175 -7.02 9.77 6.52
CA VAL A 175 -6.73 8.92 5.37
C VAL A 175 -7.87 9.07 4.38
N ASN A 176 -7.55 9.56 3.18
CA ASN A 176 -8.43 9.55 2.01
C ASN A 176 -7.75 8.72 0.93
N ALA A 177 -8.43 7.68 0.44
CA ALA A 177 -7.91 6.84 -0.62
C ALA A 177 -9.00 6.46 -1.62
N VAL A 178 -8.68 6.51 -2.90
CA VAL A 178 -9.52 6.01 -3.99
C VAL A 178 -8.69 5.06 -4.82
N GLN A 179 -9.17 3.83 -4.97
CA GLN A 179 -8.53 2.82 -5.79
C GLN A 179 -9.39 2.46 -7.00
N THR A 180 -8.74 2.40 -8.15
CA THR A 180 -9.29 1.95 -9.43
C THR A 180 -8.33 0.97 -10.10
N GLY A 181 -8.79 0.29 -11.14
CA GLY A 181 -7.96 -0.61 -11.93
C GLY A 181 -8.83 -1.65 -12.62
N ASP A 182 -8.32 -2.86 -12.74
CA ASP A 182 -9.05 -3.96 -13.38
C ASP A 182 -10.21 -4.50 -12.57
N ALA A 183 -10.16 -4.34 -11.24
CA ALA A 183 -11.07 -4.96 -10.26
C ALA A 183 -11.06 -6.51 -10.28
N PHE A 184 -10.14 -7.13 -11.01
CA PHE A 184 -9.79 -8.54 -10.85
C PHE A 184 -8.26 -8.66 -10.78
N PRO A 185 -7.70 -9.46 -9.87
CA PRO A 185 -8.37 -10.21 -8.80
C PRO A 185 -8.73 -9.30 -7.61
N SER A 186 -8.87 -9.85 -6.39
CA SER A 186 -9.19 -9.05 -5.20
C SER A 186 -8.02 -8.14 -4.82
N ALA A 187 -8.30 -7.00 -4.20
CA ALA A 187 -7.27 -6.09 -3.72
C ALA A 187 -7.47 -5.69 -2.25
N GLU A 188 -6.39 -5.33 -1.59
CA GLU A 188 -6.39 -4.78 -0.25
C GLU A 188 -5.29 -3.72 -0.11
N THR A 189 -5.57 -2.73 0.74
CA THR A 189 -4.60 -1.68 1.06
C THR A 189 -4.64 -1.43 2.55
N PHE A 190 -3.46 -1.34 3.16
CA PHE A 190 -3.32 -1.13 4.60
C PHE A 190 -2.09 -0.29 4.92
N ILE A 191 -2.12 0.34 6.08
CA ILE A 191 -1.11 1.26 6.58
C ILE A 191 -0.61 0.80 7.94
N GLY A 192 0.68 0.94 8.18
CA GLY A 192 1.30 0.59 9.44
C GLY A 192 1.61 1.79 10.33
N ASP A 193 1.76 1.50 11.61
CA ASP A 193 2.23 2.44 12.61
C ASP A 193 3.67 2.14 13.04
N THR A 194 4.13 2.96 13.98
CA THR A 194 5.51 3.02 14.49
C THR A 194 5.91 1.82 15.34
N LYS A 195 4.92 1.03 15.77
CA LYS A 195 5.11 -0.25 16.47
C LYS A 195 4.91 -1.45 15.55
N GLY A 196 4.67 -1.22 14.26
CA GLY A 196 4.37 -2.27 13.30
C GLY A 196 2.94 -2.79 13.38
N ASN A 197 2.04 -2.15 14.13
CA ASN A 197 0.62 -2.46 14.02
C ASN A 197 0.13 -2.06 12.63
N GLN A 198 -0.87 -2.76 12.13
CA GLN A 198 -1.40 -2.57 10.79
C GLN A 198 -2.89 -2.23 10.87
N LEU A 199 -3.35 -1.40 9.93
CA LEU A 199 -4.73 -0.96 9.80
C LEU A 199 -5.15 -1.00 8.33
N PHE A 200 -6.27 -1.65 8.01
CA PHE A 200 -6.81 -1.55 6.66
C PHE A 200 -7.19 -0.12 6.30
N ILE A 201 -6.79 0.33 5.12
CA ILE A 201 -7.37 1.49 4.46
C ILE A 201 -8.65 1.07 3.74
N GLY A 202 -8.59 -0.04 3.01
CA GLY A 202 -9.76 -0.60 2.35
C GLY A 202 -9.47 -1.91 1.63
N VAL A 203 -10.53 -2.51 1.12
CA VAL A 203 -10.53 -3.81 0.44
C VAL A 203 -11.45 -3.76 -0.77
N SER A 204 -11.15 -4.56 -1.79
CA SER A 204 -11.94 -4.68 -3.01
C SER A 204 -12.10 -6.16 -3.40
N PRO A 205 -13.34 -6.64 -3.61
CA PRO A 205 -13.55 -8.00 -4.07
C PRO A 205 -13.08 -8.16 -5.52
N ALA A 206 -12.76 -9.40 -5.90
CA ALA A 206 -12.63 -9.75 -7.30
C ALA A 206 -14.00 -9.61 -7.98
N ILE A 207 -14.05 -8.80 -9.02
CA ILE A 207 -15.23 -8.56 -9.86
C ILE A 207 -14.89 -9.05 -11.27
N GLY A 208 -15.59 -10.09 -11.73
CA GLY A 208 -15.36 -10.69 -13.04
C GLY A 208 -14.36 -11.85 -13.00
N ASN A 209 -13.56 -11.99 -14.06
CA ASN A 209 -12.71 -13.15 -14.30
C ASN A 209 -11.46 -12.79 -15.14
N PRO A 210 -10.39 -13.61 -15.13
CA PRO A 210 -9.13 -13.25 -15.76
C PRO A 210 -9.17 -13.15 -17.29
N TYR A 211 -10.20 -13.69 -17.96
CA TYR A 211 -10.30 -13.69 -19.43
C TYR A 211 -10.89 -12.41 -20.00
N THR A 212 -11.68 -11.67 -19.21
CA THR A 212 -12.43 -10.50 -19.71
C THR A 212 -12.24 -9.25 -18.87
N SER A 213 -11.55 -9.35 -17.72
CA SER A 213 -11.54 -8.28 -16.72
C SER A 213 -10.21 -7.54 -16.61
N LEU A 214 -9.16 -8.03 -17.26
CA LEU A 214 -7.80 -7.48 -17.24
C LEU A 214 -7.44 -6.66 -18.49
N GLU A 215 -8.37 -6.47 -19.43
CA GLU A 215 -8.06 -5.76 -20.67
C GLU A 215 -7.91 -4.24 -20.43
N GLY A 216 -6.75 -3.69 -20.79
CA GLY A 216 -6.45 -2.25 -20.74
C GLY A 216 -5.70 -1.83 -19.47
N ASP A 217 -5.71 -0.53 -19.17
CA ASP A 217 -5.10 0.06 -17.95
C ASP A 217 -6.05 -0.02 -16.73
N GLY A 218 -7.30 -0.46 -16.94
CA GLY A 218 -8.30 -0.53 -15.88
C GLY A 218 -8.78 0.84 -15.36
N SER A 219 -10.09 1.00 -15.19
CA SER A 219 -10.67 2.20 -14.53
C SER A 219 -11.86 1.86 -13.65
N LYS A 220 -12.06 0.57 -13.38
CA LYS A 220 -13.17 0.09 -12.56
C LYS A 220 -12.94 0.52 -11.12
N LYS A 221 -14.00 0.95 -10.46
CA LYS A 221 -13.95 1.34 -9.04
C LYS A 221 -13.67 0.11 -8.18
N MET A 222 -12.66 0.19 -7.32
CA MET A 222 -12.24 -0.92 -6.47
C MET A 222 -12.55 -0.66 -5.00
N MET A 223 -11.95 0.38 -4.41
CA MET A 223 -12.22 0.78 -3.02
C MET A 223 -12.21 2.30 -2.84
N TYR A 224 -12.86 2.74 -1.77
CA TYR A 224 -12.88 4.13 -1.31
C TYR A 224 -12.72 4.15 0.22
N ALA A 225 -11.92 5.08 0.72
CA ALA A 225 -11.72 5.31 2.14
C ALA A 225 -11.71 6.81 2.45
N ASP A 226 -12.43 7.21 3.50
CA ASP A 226 -12.35 8.52 4.14
C ASP A 226 -12.61 8.36 5.64
N PHE A 227 -11.54 8.39 6.43
CA PHE A 227 -11.59 8.23 7.87
C PHE A 227 -10.41 8.92 8.54
N ILE A 228 -10.47 9.03 9.87
CA ILE A 228 -9.39 9.56 10.70
C ILE A 228 -8.86 8.43 11.57
N VAL A 229 -7.55 8.20 11.56
CA VAL A 229 -6.86 7.38 12.55
C VAL A 229 -6.52 8.24 13.75
N ILE A 230 -6.84 7.75 14.95
CA ILE A 230 -6.39 8.33 16.21
C ILE A 230 -5.09 7.65 16.61
N MET A 231 -4.09 8.43 16.99
CA MET A 231 -2.75 7.98 17.36
C MET A 231 -2.40 8.48 18.77
N ASP A 232 -1.53 7.75 19.47
CA ASP A 232 -0.88 8.34 20.65
C ASP A 232 0.29 9.26 20.26
N SER A 233 0.91 9.87 21.27
CA SER A 233 2.08 10.74 21.09
C SER A 233 3.32 10.02 20.53
N LYS A 234 3.25 8.70 20.34
CA LYS A 234 4.30 7.88 19.72
C LYS A 234 3.89 7.40 18.32
N GLY A 235 2.83 7.96 17.74
CA GLY A 235 2.32 7.59 16.42
C GLY A 235 1.67 6.19 16.39
N VAL A 236 1.36 5.59 17.54
CA VAL A 236 0.75 4.24 17.60
C VAL A 236 -0.76 4.35 17.44
N PHE A 237 -1.35 3.58 16.53
CA PHE A 237 -2.78 3.63 16.24
C PHE A 237 -3.62 3.17 17.43
N LYS A 238 -4.65 3.94 17.75
CA LYS A 238 -5.59 3.70 18.87
C LYS A 238 -7.02 3.46 18.42
N GLY A 239 -7.42 4.01 17.28
CA GLY A 239 -8.76 3.82 16.75
C GLY A 239 -8.98 4.49 15.41
N VAL A 240 -10.17 4.28 14.86
CA VAL A 240 -10.61 4.85 13.59
C VAL A 240 -11.92 5.58 13.80
N VAL A 241 -12.01 6.81 13.32
CA VAL A 241 -13.22 7.62 13.31
C VAL A 241 -13.71 7.76 11.87
N VAL A 242 -14.97 7.38 11.63
CA VAL A 242 -15.62 7.51 10.32
C VAL A 242 -16.79 8.49 10.43
N GLY A 243 -16.91 9.37 9.44
CA GLY A 243 -17.92 10.43 9.41
C GLY A 243 -17.52 11.64 10.26
N SER A 244 -18.47 12.54 10.47
CA SER A 244 -18.23 13.82 11.16
C SER A 244 -19.41 14.22 12.05
N GLY A 245 -19.13 15.10 13.01
CA GLY A 245 -20.13 15.63 13.93
C GLY A 245 -20.84 14.54 14.75
N LYS A 246 -22.15 14.69 14.93
CA LYS A 246 -22.97 13.77 15.75
C LYS A 246 -23.08 12.35 15.19
N ASN A 247 -22.75 12.14 13.91
CA ASN A 247 -22.84 10.84 13.24
C ASN A 247 -21.48 10.12 13.18
N ALA A 248 -20.42 10.72 13.74
CA ALA A 248 -19.11 10.12 13.78
C ALA A 248 -19.15 8.79 14.57
N LYS A 249 -18.65 7.72 13.97
CA LYS A 249 -18.50 6.42 14.62
C LYS A 249 -17.04 6.16 14.88
N THR A 250 -16.72 5.71 16.09
CA THR A 250 -15.37 5.34 16.49
C THR A 250 -15.29 3.82 16.61
N TYR A 251 -14.25 3.24 16.01
CA TYR A 251 -13.92 1.83 16.09
C TYR A 251 -12.57 1.66 16.77
N SER A 252 -12.40 0.59 17.55
CA SER A 252 -11.06 0.15 17.90
C SER A 252 -10.32 -0.31 16.64
N VAL A 253 -8.99 -0.29 16.65
CA VAL A 253 -8.17 -0.81 15.54
C VAL A 253 -8.54 -2.27 15.22
N SER A 254 -8.79 -3.08 16.26
CA SER A 254 -9.16 -4.49 16.06
C SER A 254 -10.52 -4.65 15.39
N ASP A 255 -11.52 -3.90 15.83
CA ASP A 255 -12.89 -4.01 15.27
C ASP A 255 -12.95 -3.50 13.84
N TRP A 256 -12.25 -2.40 13.55
CA TRP A 256 -12.08 -1.91 12.19
C TRP A 256 -11.48 -2.97 11.27
N ASN A 257 -10.38 -3.58 11.71
CA ASN A 257 -9.68 -4.59 10.92
C ASN A 257 -10.53 -5.85 10.72
N LYS A 258 -11.23 -6.32 11.75
CA LYS A 258 -12.16 -7.46 11.64
C LYS A 258 -13.29 -7.18 10.66
N MET A 259 -13.85 -5.97 10.68
CA MET A 259 -14.90 -5.57 9.75
C MET A 259 -14.41 -5.68 8.30
N MET A 260 -13.20 -5.19 8.00
CA MET A 260 -12.61 -5.30 6.66
C MET A 260 -12.29 -6.76 6.27
N GLN A 261 -11.75 -7.55 7.20
CA GLN A 261 -11.45 -8.98 6.97
C GLN A 261 -12.69 -9.82 6.70
N SER A 262 -13.83 -9.44 7.28
CA SER A 262 -15.10 -10.16 7.12
C SER A 262 -15.80 -9.91 5.79
N GLN A 263 -15.34 -8.91 5.01
CA GLN A 263 -15.93 -8.63 3.72
C GLN A 263 -15.69 -9.78 2.72
N PRO A 264 -16.64 -10.03 1.80
CA PRO A 264 -16.44 -11.03 0.77
C PRO A 264 -15.28 -10.63 -0.15
N THR A 265 -14.47 -11.61 -0.55
CA THR A 265 -13.38 -11.41 -1.51
C THR A 265 -13.83 -11.49 -2.96
N THR A 266 -15.09 -11.80 -3.22
CA THR A 266 -15.66 -11.98 -4.56
C THR A 266 -17.04 -11.37 -4.64
N LYS A 267 -17.42 -10.85 -5.80
CA LYS A 267 -18.74 -10.30 -6.05
C LYS A 267 -19.29 -10.73 -7.40
#